data_AF-A0A1I3WFP2-F1
#
_entry.id   AF-A0A1I3WFP2-F1
#
_cell.length_a   1.000
_cell.length_b   1.000
_cell.length_c   1.000
_cell.angle_alpha   90.00
_cell.angle_beta   90.00
_cell.angle_gamma   90.00
#
_symmetry.space_group_name_H-M   'P 1'
#
loop_
_entity.id
_entity.type
_entity.pdbx_description
1 polymer ?
#
loop_
_entity_poly.entity_id
_entity_poly.type
_entity_poly.pdbx_seq_one_letter_code
_entity_poly.pdbx_strand_id
1 'polypeptide(L)'
;MIAESRRAARSSVPPGHLDAAGCNVPGDRTLDAVVGHLRHEREVGGYRAVPDLHASRAAPAALVGAGADDVALLESGTAAMAALLGGWPLPPGSRVGVTRAEYGSTLMLLYRGPAPRPGAGRIAGTGDIRSPSPGR
;
A
#
# COMPACT_ATOMS: atom_id res chain seq x y z
N MET A 1 12.63 -11.51 -18.01
CA MET A 1 12.66 -10.04 -18.16
C MET A 1 12.48 -9.26 -16.84
N ILE A 2 11.33 -9.30 -16.11
CA ILE A 2 11.20 -8.55 -14.82
C ILE A 2 11.95 -9.22 -13.66
N ALA A 3 11.84 -10.54 -13.50
CA ALA A 3 12.51 -11.27 -12.41
C ALA A 3 14.05 -11.16 -12.47
N GLU A 4 14.63 -11.22 -13.67
CA GLU A 4 16.07 -11.04 -13.90
C GLU A 4 16.50 -9.62 -13.58
N SER A 5 15.77 -8.61 -14.07
CA SER A 5 16.05 -7.20 -13.73
C SER A 5 15.99 -6.96 -12.22
N ARG A 6 15.00 -7.54 -11.53
CA ARG A 6 14.87 -7.47 -10.07
C ARG A 6 16.02 -8.17 -9.35
N ARG A 7 16.56 -9.27 -9.89
CA ARG A 7 17.73 -9.97 -9.31
C ARG A 7 19.02 -9.17 -9.55
N ALA A 8 19.21 -8.66 -10.77
CA ALA A 8 20.38 -7.86 -11.14
C ALA A 8 20.47 -6.53 -10.39
N ALA A 9 19.35 -6.00 -9.89
CA ALA A 9 19.33 -4.79 -9.07
C ALA A 9 19.92 -4.96 -7.65
N ARG A 10 20.31 -6.19 -7.26
CA ARG A 10 20.91 -6.52 -5.97
C ARG A 10 22.24 -7.21 -6.17
N SER A 11 23.31 -6.54 -5.80
CA SER A 11 24.65 -7.12 -5.75
C SER A 11 24.78 -8.25 -4.73
N SER A 12 23.97 -8.23 -3.66
CA SER A 12 24.00 -9.22 -2.58
C SER A 12 22.59 -9.58 -2.10
N VAL A 13 22.36 -10.88 -1.92
CA VAL A 13 21.16 -11.44 -1.27
C VAL A 13 21.63 -12.58 -0.36
N PRO A 14 21.21 -12.64 0.92
CA PRO A 14 21.57 -13.74 1.80
C PRO A 14 21.18 -15.10 1.20
N PRO A 15 22.04 -16.12 1.26
CA PRO A 15 21.69 -17.46 0.84
C PRO A 15 20.41 -17.94 1.55
N GLY A 16 19.46 -18.47 0.79
CA GLY A 16 18.19 -18.98 1.35
C GLY A 16 17.19 -17.90 1.79
N HIS A 17 17.31 -16.64 1.33
CA HIS A 17 16.29 -15.62 1.57
C HIS A 17 14.97 -15.96 0.85
N LEU A 18 13.98 -16.46 1.60
CA LEU A 18 12.67 -16.91 1.11
C LEU A 18 11.50 -16.08 1.66
N ASP A 19 11.76 -15.08 2.49
CA ASP A 19 10.78 -14.18 3.12
C ASP A 19 10.58 -12.86 2.35
N ALA A 20 10.94 -12.85 1.07
CA ALA A 20 10.82 -11.73 0.14
C ALA A 20 9.42 -11.10 0.05
N ALA A 21 8.36 -11.86 0.39
CA ALA A 21 6.98 -11.39 0.45
C ALA A 21 6.65 -10.63 1.75
N GLY A 22 7.39 -10.88 2.83
CA GLY A 22 7.26 -10.15 4.10
C GLY A 22 8.20 -8.95 4.16
N CYS A 23 9.50 -9.18 3.97
CA CYS A 23 10.51 -8.12 3.97
C CYS A 23 11.63 -8.49 3.00
N ASN A 24 11.71 -7.79 1.86
CA ASN A 24 12.70 -8.10 0.85
C ASN A 24 14.01 -7.37 1.09
N VAL A 25 15.11 -7.94 0.61
CA VAL A 25 16.39 -7.21 0.50
C VAL A 25 16.22 -6.03 -0.46
N PRO A 26 16.60 -4.80 -0.09
CA PRO A 26 16.56 -3.63 -0.98
C PRO A 26 17.55 -3.79 -2.13
N GLY A 27 17.26 -3.18 -3.28
CA GLY A 27 18.22 -3.05 -4.38
C GLY A 27 19.35 -2.08 -4.04
N ASP A 28 20.49 -2.19 -4.71
CA ASP A 28 21.66 -1.34 -4.45
C ASP A 28 21.30 0.15 -4.60
N ARG A 29 20.57 0.50 -5.67
CA ARG A 29 20.07 1.87 -5.89
C ARG A 29 19.11 2.35 -4.79
N THR A 30 18.29 1.46 -4.24
CA THR A 30 17.36 1.80 -3.15
C THR A 30 18.15 2.07 -1.87
N LEU A 31 19.13 1.22 -1.57
CA LEU A 31 20.01 1.40 -0.42
C LEU A 31 20.78 2.72 -0.53
N ASP A 32 21.39 2.99 -1.69
CA ASP A 32 22.15 4.21 -1.94
C ASP A 32 21.28 5.46 -1.83
N ALA A 33 20.06 5.44 -2.36
CA ALA A 33 19.12 6.56 -2.25
C ALA A 33 18.73 6.84 -0.80
N VAL A 34 18.43 5.80 -0.01
CA VAL A 34 18.07 5.94 1.41
C VAL A 34 19.26 6.48 2.21
N VAL A 35 20.45 5.90 2.05
CA VAL A 35 21.67 6.36 2.74
C VAL A 35 22.04 7.77 2.31
N GLY A 36 21.93 8.08 1.02
CA GLY A 36 22.15 9.42 0.48
C GLY A 36 21.19 10.45 1.08
N HIS A 37 19.91 10.10 1.21
CA HIS A 37 18.93 10.97 1.85
C HIS A 37 19.25 11.19 3.34
N LEU A 38 19.58 10.14 4.09
CA LEU A 38 19.96 10.27 5.51
C LEU A 38 21.21 11.14 5.71
N ARG A 39 22.18 11.07 4.78
CA ARG A 39 23.35 11.96 4.78
C ARG A 39 22.94 13.41 4.53
N HIS A 40 22.05 13.65 3.56
CA HIS A 40 21.53 15.00 3.29
C HIS A 40 20.74 15.56 4.48
N GLU A 41 19.89 14.76 5.12
CA GLU A 41 19.18 15.16 6.34
C GLU A 41 20.12 15.59 7.45
N ARG A 42 21.26 14.91 7.62
CA ARG A 42 22.30 15.30 8.58
C ARG A 42 22.91 16.67 8.27
N GLU A 43 23.03 17.04 7.00
CA GLU A 43 23.66 18.29 6.56
C GLU A 43 22.71 19.49 6.68
N VAL A 44 21.44 19.33 6.31
CA VAL A 44 20.49 20.45 6.20
C VAL A 44 19.32 20.40 7.19
N GLY A 45 19.11 19.26 7.87
CA GLY A 45 17.98 18.98 8.75
C GLY A 45 16.77 18.41 8.00
N GLY A 46 16.05 17.46 8.62
CA GLY A 46 14.98 16.67 7.98
C GLY A 46 13.88 17.51 7.31
N TYR A 47 13.42 18.60 7.94
CA TYR A 47 12.39 19.47 7.34
C TYR A 47 12.84 20.18 6.06
N ARG A 48 14.15 20.44 5.91
CA ARG A 48 14.70 21.05 4.68
C ARG A 48 15.09 20.02 3.64
N ALA A 49 15.34 18.78 4.05
CA ALA A 49 15.75 17.69 3.19
C ALA A 49 14.58 17.00 2.46
N VAL A 50 13.34 17.46 2.66
CA VAL A 50 12.13 16.86 2.05
C VAL A 50 12.32 16.71 0.53
N PRO A 51 12.29 15.49 -0.01
CA PRO A 51 12.55 15.26 -1.43
C PRO A 51 11.33 15.64 -2.27
N ASP A 52 11.58 15.97 -3.54
CA ASP A 52 10.53 15.96 -4.55
C ASP A 52 10.08 14.51 -4.80
N LEU A 53 8.78 14.26 -4.68
CA LEU A 53 8.17 12.94 -4.81
C LEU A 53 7.49 12.72 -6.17
N HIS A 54 7.53 13.68 -7.08
CA HIS A 54 6.85 13.55 -8.38
C HIS A 54 7.33 12.31 -9.15
N ALA A 55 8.65 12.11 -9.27
CA ALA A 55 9.21 10.93 -9.93
C ALA A 55 8.81 9.61 -9.23
N SER A 56 8.79 9.62 -7.89
CA SER A 56 8.38 8.48 -7.07
C SER A 56 6.91 8.11 -7.24
N ARG A 57 6.05 9.07 -7.58
CA ARG A 57 4.62 8.85 -7.91
C ARG A 57 4.42 8.44 -9.36
N ALA A 58 5.14 9.04 -10.29
CA ALA A 58 5.01 8.78 -11.73
C ALA A 58 5.35 7.33 -12.10
N ALA A 59 6.37 6.74 -11.48
CA ALA A 59 6.78 5.37 -11.76
C ALA A 59 5.68 4.32 -11.48
N PRO A 60 5.06 4.25 -10.29
CA PRO A 60 3.94 3.34 -10.04
C PRO A 60 2.67 3.73 -10.82
N ALA A 61 2.42 5.02 -11.06
CA ALA A 61 1.28 5.47 -11.86
C ALA A 61 1.30 4.86 -13.27
N ALA A 62 2.47 4.84 -13.91
CA ALA A 62 2.66 4.23 -15.22
C ALA A 62 2.39 2.71 -15.23
N LEU A 63 2.63 2.00 -14.12
CA LEU A 63 2.37 0.56 -14.03
C LEU A 63 0.87 0.22 -14.03
N VAL A 64 0.03 1.15 -13.58
CA VAL A 64 -1.43 0.96 -13.45
C VAL A 64 -2.24 1.80 -14.43
N GLY A 65 -1.58 2.55 -15.32
CA GLY A 65 -2.24 3.42 -16.30
C GLY A 65 -2.90 4.66 -15.69
N ALA A 66 -2.36 5.18 -14.58
CA ALA A 66 -2.85 6.37 -13.89
C ALA A 66 -1.92 7.58 -14.06
N GLY A 67 -2.37 8.77 -13.64
CA GLY A 67 -1.53 9.96 -13.51
C GLY A 67 -0.71 9.97 -12.22
N ALA A 68 0.37 10.74 -12.18
CA ALA A 68 1.18 10.88 -10.95
C ALA A 68 0.39 11.49 -9.79
N ASP A 69 -0.57 12.38 -10.10
CA ASP A 69 -1.47 13.00 -9.12
C ASP A 69 -2.52 12.02 -8.56
N ASP A 70 -2.73 10.88 -9.22
CA ASP A 70 -3.61 9.80 -8.73
C ASP A 70 -2.91 8.88 -7.71
N VAL A 71 -1.61 9.08 -7.46
CA VAL A 71 -0.80 8.21 -6.57
C VAL A 71 -0.50 8.91 -5.24
N ALA A 72 -0.98 8.31 -4.16
CA ALA A 72 -0.57 8.64 -2.79
C ALA A 72 0.51 7.66 -2.29
N LEU A 73 1.54 8.19 -1.62
CA LEU A 73 2.58 7.40 -0.95
C LEU A 73 2.31 7.41 0.55
N LEU A 74 2.15 6.23 1.16
CA LEU A 74 1.96 6.03 2.59
C LEU A 74 3.01 5.06 3.13
N GLU A 75 3.17 5.04 4.45
CA GLU A 75 4.19 4.28 5.16
C GLU A 75 4.01 2.75 5.09
N SER A 76 2.80 2.27 4.79
CA SER A 76 2.52 0.83 4.67
C SER A 76 1.25 0.54 3.88
N GLY A 77 1.09 -0.72 3.45
CA GLY A 77 -0.16 -1.20 2.83
C GLY A 77 -1.37 -1.13 3.77
N THR A 78 -1.17 -1.36 5.08
CA THR A 78 -2.23 -1.22 6.08
C THR A 78 -2.68 0.24 6.22
N ALA A 79 -1.74 1.19 6.23
CA ALA A 79 -2.04 2.63 6.27
C ALA A 79 -2.78 3.08 5.00
N ALA A 80 -2.34 2.61 3.83
CA ALA A 80 -3.02 2.85 2.55
C ALA A 80 -4.46 2.32 2.56
N MET A 81 -4.68 1.10 3.05
CA MET A 81 -6.03 0.52 3.19
C MET A 81 -6.89 1.32 4.17
N ALA A 82 -6.34 1.74 5.30
CA ALA A 82 -7.06 2.56 6.27
C ALA A 82 -7.44 3.93 5.69
N ALA A 83 -6.53 4.58 4.96
CA ALA A 83 -6.79 5.84 4.28
C ALA A 83 -7.86 5.69 3.18
N LEU A 84 -7.82 4.60 2.42
CA LEU A 84 -8.81 4.27 1.40
C LEU A 84 -10.20 4.04 1.99
N LEU A 85 -10.32 3.12 2.95
CA LEU A 85 -11.59 2.82 3.64
C LEU A 85 -12.12 4.03 4.40
N GLY A 86 -11.19 4.82 4.95
CA GLY A 86 -11.44 6.17 5.38
C GLY A 86 -12.10 6.95 4.25
N GLY A 87 -11.38 7.39 3.23
CA GLY A 87 -11.86 8.29 2.17
C GLY A 87 -13.04 7.81 1.34
N TRP A 88 -13.33 6.50 1.29
CA TRP A 88 -14.33 5.94 0.38
C TRP A 88 -15.75 6.37 0.76
N PRO A 89 -16.51 7.03 -0.15
CA PRO A 89 -17.87 7.49 0.12
C PRO A 89 -18.88 6.34 -0.05
N LEU A 90 -18.83 5.34 0.82
CA LEU A 90 -19.77 4.21 0.78
C LEU A 90 -21.16 4.67 1.27
N PRO A 91 -22.23 4.55 0.46
CA PRO A 91 -23.58 4.84 0.91
C PRO A 91 -24.00 3.94 2.09
N PRO A 92 -24.90 4.40 2.98
CA PRO A 92 -25.51 3.55 3.99
C PRO A 92 -26.09 2.26 3.37
N GLY A 93 -25.85 1.12 4.02
CA GLY A 93 -26.28 -0.19 3.50
C GLY A 93 -25.34 -0.83 2.49
N SER A 94 -24.22 -0.19 2.14
CA SER A 94 -23.16 -0.80 1.34
C SER A 94 -22.66 -2.11 1.96
N ARG A 95 -22.32 -3.07 1.09
CA ARG A 95 -21.73 -4.36 1.48
C ARG A 95 -20.35 -4.48 0.87
N VAL A 96 -19.39 -4.95 1.66
CA VAL A 96 -18.02 -5.21 1.19
C VAL A 96 -17.80 -6.72 1.15
N GLY A 97 -17.40 -7.23 -0.02
CA GLY A 97 -17.00 -8.62 -0.18
C GLY A 97 -15.56 -8.82 0.28
N VAL A 98 -15.30 -9.92 0.98
CA VAL A 98 -13.93 -10.32 1.37
C VAL A 98 -13.66 -11.75 0.95
N THR A 99 -12.42 -12.02 0.57
CA THR A 99 -11.98 -13.40 0.32
C THR A 99 -11.66 -14.11 1.64
N ARG A 100 -11.67 -15.46 1.63
CA ARG A 100 -11.27 -16.25 2.82
C ARG A 100 -9.77 -16.19 3.10
N ALA A 101 -8.97 -15.84 2.10
CA ALA A 101 -7.52 -15.74 2.18
C ALA A 101 -7.06 -14.28 2.35
N GLU A 102 -7.96 -13.39 2.81
CA GLU A 102 -7.61 -11.99 3.03
C GLU A 102 -6.51 -11.83 4.07
N TYR A 103 -5.74 -10.76 3.90
CA TYR A 103 -4.70 -10.40 4.85
C TYR A 103 -5.32 -9.93 6.17
N GLY A 104 -4.83 -10.46 7.29
CA GLY A 104 -5.44 -10.25 8.61
C GLY A 104 -5.63 -8.78 9.00
N SER A 105 -4.67 -7.90 8.68
CA SER A 105 -4.81 -6.46 8.98
C SER A 105 -5.93 -5.80 8.18
N THR A 106 -6.11 -6.17 6.91
CA THR A 106 -7.21 -5.72 6.06
C THR A 106 -8.55 -6.16 6.65
N LEU A 107 -8.68 -7.42 7.09
CA LEU A 107 -9.88 -7.90 7.75
C LEU A 107 -10.19 -7.10 9.01
N MET A 108 -9.19 -6.84 9.86
CA MET A 108 -9.38 -6.04 11.08
C MET A 108 -9.88 -4.63 10.78
N LEU A 109 -9.35 -3.97 9.75
CA LEU A 109 -9.81 -2.64 9.33
C LEU A 109 -11.27 -2.68 8.83
N LEU A 110 -11.62 -3.69 8.02
CA LEU A 110 -12.97 -3.87 7.51
C LEU A 110 -13.98 -4.17 8.62
N TYR A 111 -13.61 -4.97 9.62
CA TYR A 111 -14.46 -5.28 10.77
C TYR A 111 -14.64 -4.10 11.73
N ARG A 112 -13.59 -3.29 11.92
CA ARG A 112 -13.68 -2.04 12.71
C ARG A 112 -14.61 -1.03 12.03
N GLY A 113 -14.60 -1.00 10.70
CA GLY A 113 -15.25 0.03 9.90
C GLY A 113 -14.47 1.36 9.90
N PRO A 114 -14.79 2.27 8.98
CA PRO A 114 -14.20 3.60 8.93
C PRO A 114 -14.50 4.35 10.22
N ALA A 115 -13.59 5.23 10.63
CA ALA A 115 -13.84 6.13 11.75
C ALA A 115 -15.15 6.91 11.49
N PRO A 116 -16.00 7.11 12.51
CA PRO A 116 -17.27 7.79 12.33
C PRO A 116 -17.03 9.18 11.75
N ARG A 117 -17.62 9.44 10.58
CA ARG A 117 -17.78 10.78 10.04
C ARG A 117 -19.17 11.29 10.40
N PRO A 118 -19.34 12.62 10.60
CA PRO A 118 -20.66 13.21 10.62
C PRO A 118 -21.42 12.82 9.34
N GLY A 119 -22.50 12.05 9.45
CA GLY A 119 -23.39 11.67 8.34
C GLY A 119 -23.10 10.37 7.59
N ALA A 120 -22.05 9.60 7.91
CA ALA A 120 -21.77 8.32 7.23
C ALA A 120 -22.32 7.10 8.01
N GLY A 121 -23.09 6.24 7.32
CA GLY A 121 -23.66 5.02 7.90
C GLY A 121 -22.61 3.92 8.15
N ARG A 122 -22.89 3.02 9.11
CA ARG A 122 -22.03 1.84 9.37
C ARG A 122 -22.09 0.88 8.18
N ILE A 123 -20.93 0.36 7.78
CA ILE A 123 -20.85 -0.73 6.80
C ILE A 123 -21.34 -2.01 7.48
N ALA A 124 -22.33 -2.69 6.90
CA ALA A 124 -22.81 -3.97 7.40
C ALA A 124 -21.94 -5.11 6.85
N GLY A 125 -21.78 -6.15 7.68
CA GLY A 125 -20.75 -7.16 7.58
C GLY A 125 -20.63 -7.97 6.29
N THR A 126 -19.49 -8.65 6.25
CA THR A 126 -18.90 -9.43 5.17
C THR A 126 -19.85 -10.48 4.58
N GLY A 127 -20.05 -10.40 3.26
CA GLY A 127 -20.67 -11.46 2.49
C GLY A 127 -19.61 -12.39 1.90
N ASP A 128 -19.78 -13.71 2.06
CA ASP A 128 -19.02 -14.71 1.30
C ASP A 128 -19.42 -14.56 -0.18
N ILE A 129 -18.42 -14.32 -1.04
CA ILE A 129 -18.59 -14.15 -2.50
C ILE A 129 -19.17 -15.40 -3.17
N ARG A 130 -19.26 -16.53 -2.44
CA ARG A 130 -19.85 -17.80 -2.90
C ARG A 130 -21.25 -18.11 -2.35
N SER A 131 -21.85 -17.25 -1.52
CA SER A 131 -23.25 -17.46 -1.17
C SER A 131 -24.12 -17.18 -2.40
N PRO A 132 -24.87 -18.18 -2.92
CA PRO A 132 -25.81 -17.92 -4.00
C PRO A 132 -26.78 -16.83 -3.53
N SER A 133 -27.12 -15.90 -4.42
CA SER A 133 -28.17 -14.93 -4.14
C SER A 133 -29.41 -15.70 -3.68
N PRO A 134 -30.03 -15.37 -2.52
CA PRO A 134 -31.33 -15.93 -2.23
C PRO A 134 -32.27 -15.43 -3.34
N GLY A 135 -33.01 -16.38 -3.93
CA GLY A 135 -33.70 -16.24 -5.21
C GLY A 135 -34.45 -14.92 -5.42
N ARG A 136 -34.39 -14.45 -6.67
CA ARG A 136 -35.47 -13.68 -7.28
C ARG A 136 -36.50 -14.62 -7.86
#